data_AF-K1SMP3-F1
#
_entry.id   AF-K1SMP3-F1
#
_cell.length_a   1.000
_cell.length_b   1.000
_cell.length_c   1.000
_cell.angle_alpha   90.00
_cell.angle_beta   90.00
_cell.angle_gamma   90.00
#
_symmetry.space_group_name_H-M   'P 1'
#
loop_
_entity.id
_entity.type
_entity.pdbx_description
1 polymer ?
#
loop_
_entity_poly.entity_id
_entity_poly.type
_entity_poly.pdbx_seq_one_letter_code
_entity_poly.pdbx_strand_id
1 'polypeptide(L)' 'MNDSFILYTSYYALIEGLTDEQLGQLTRAIFLYARDGETISLEPVVRMAFGFIVDDMKRNKAKYEEKVERWRANGRKG' A
#
# COMPACT_ATOMS: atom_id res chain seq x y z
N MET A 1 3.10 -12.86 -1.83
CA MET A 1 2.96 -11.48 -1.30
C MET A 1 2.81 -11.58 0.22
N ASN A 2 3.02 -10.51 0.99
CA ASN A 2 2.76 -10.57 2.43
C ASN A 2 1.26 -10.82 2.66
N ASP A 3 0.90 -11.67 3.62
CA ASP A 3 -0.51 -11.99 3.96
C ASP A 3 -1.27 -10.78 4.55
N SER A 4 -0.58 -9.66 4.77
CA SER A 4 -1.12 -8.47 5.40
C SER A 4 -0.52 -7.19 4.82
N PHE A 5 -1.28 -6.10 4.96
CA PHE A 5 -0.86 -4.73 4.71
C PHE A 5 -1.34 -3.85 5.86
N ILE A 6 -0.75 -2.66 5.99
CA ILE A 6 -1.06 -1.69 7.05
C ILE A 6 -1.67 -0.45 6.41
N LEU A 7 -2.79 0.01 6.97
CA LEU A 7 -3.33 1.34 6.73
C LEU A 7 -2.98 2.23 7.91
N TYR A 8 -2.31 3.35 7.64
CA TYR A 8 -1.93 4.31 8.68
C TYR A 8 -3.06 5.30 8.93
N THR A 9 -3.21 5.75 10.18
CA THR A 9 -4.19 6.80 10.53
C THR A 9 -3.94 8.11 9.79
N SER A 10 -2.71 8.38 9.37
CA SER A 10 -2.35 9.52 8.52
C SER A 10 -3.05 9.50 7.15
N TYR A 11 -3.54 8.34 6.69
CA TYR A 11 -4.29 8.24 5.44
C TYR A 11 -5.69 8.80 5.55
N TYR A 12 -6.20 9.06 6.77
CA TYR A 12 -7.53 9.62 6.95
C TYR A 12 -7.73 10.93 6.18
N ALA A 13 -6.73 11.81 6.17
CA ALA A 13 -6.75 13.07 5.40
C ALA A 13 -6.90 12.86 3.87
N LEU A 14 -6.57 11.67 3.35
CA LEU A 14 -6.71 11.33 1.93
C LEU A 14 -8.12 10.80 1.59
N ILE A 15 -8.84 10.31 2.60
CA ILE A 15 -10.09 9.56 2.42
C ILE A 15 -11.30 10.20 3.11
N GLU A 16 -11.11 11.20 3.97
CA GLU A 16 -12.19 11.84 4.75
C GLU A 16 -13.26 12.51 3.88
N GLY A 17 -12.90 12.94 2.67
CA GLY A 17 -13.82 13.55 1.71
C GLY A 17 -14.51 12.55 0.77
N LEU A 18 -14.22 11.25 0.88
CA LEU A 18 -14.81 10.23 0.02
C LEU A 18 -16.19 9.80 0.55
N THR A 19 -17.10 9.47 -0.37
CA THR A 19 -18.38 8.84 -0.02
C THR A 19 -18.18 7.38 0.39
N ASP A 20 -19.16 6.78 1.08
CA ASP A 20 -19.10 5.37 1.46
C ASP A 20 -18.91 4.44 0.25
N GLU A 21 -19.54 4.76 -0.89
CA GLU A 21 -19.36 4.03 -2.15
C GLU A 21 -17.91 4.08 -2.63
N GLN A 22 -17.30 5.27 -2.56
CA GLN A 22 -15.90 5.51 -2.95
C GLN A 22 -14.92 4.85 -1.99
N LEU A 23 -15.20 4.85 -0.69
CA LEU A 23 -14.45 4.12 0.31
C LEU A 23 -14.53 2.60 0.08
N GLY A 24 -15.69 2.10 -0.33
CA GLY A 24 -15.88 0.70 -0.73
C GLY A 24 -15.04 0.34 -1.96
N GLN A 25 -15.05 1.19 -3.00
CA GLN A 25 -14.21 1.02 -4.19
C GLN A 25 -12.71 1.05 -3.85
N LEU A 26 -12.29 2.03 -3.05
CA LEU A 26 -10.91 2.20 -2.59
C LEU A 26 -10.43 0.95 -1.84
N THR A 27 -11.21 0.51 -0.87
CA THR A 27 -10.89 -0.65 -0.03
C THR A 27 -10.71 -1.90 -0.89
N ARG A 28 -11.66 -2.16 -1.82
CA ARG A 28 -11.57 -3.29 -2.75
C ARG A 28 -10.30 -3.23 -3.61
N ALA A 29 -9.96 -2.05 -4.14
CA ALA A 29 -8.76 -1.88 -4.94
C ALA A 29 -7.47 -2.13 -4.15
N ILE A 30 -7.39 -1.65 -2.90
CA ILE A 30 -6.24 -1.91 -2.02
C ILE A 30 -6.07 -3.41 -1.78
N PHE A 31 -7.15 -4.14 -1.51
CA PHE A 31 -7.07 -5.60 -1.32
C PHE A 31 -6.62 -6.34 -2.57
N LEU A 32 -7.18 -6.02 -3.74
CA LEU A 32 -6.78 -6.65 -5.00
C LEU A 32 -5.30 -6.38 -5.32
N TYR A 33 -4.86 -5.15 -5.10
CA TYR A 33 -3.46 -4.78 -5.27
C TYR A 33 -2.55 -5.51 -4.26
N ALA A 34 -2.95 -5.58 -2.99
CA ALA A 34 -2.17 -6.21 -1.93
C ALA A 34 -2.14 -7.74 -1.99
N ARG A 35 -3.11 -8.38 -2.65
CA ARG A 35 -3.21 -9.84 -2.82
C ARG A 35 -2.60 -10.33 -4.13
N ASP A 36 -2.95 -9.69 -5.24
CA ASP A 36 -2.65 -10.17 -6.59
C ASP A 36 -1.79 -9.20 -7.41
N GLY A 37 -1.60 -7.96 -6.94
CA GLY A 37 -0.93 -6.90 -7.69
C GLY A 37 -1.82 -6.28 -8.78
N GLU A 38 -3.10 -6.62 -8.77
CA GLU A 38 -4.07 -6.17 -9.76
C GLU A 38 -4.59 -4.76 -9.45
N THR A 39 -4.92 -4.04 -10.52
CA THR A 39 -5.56 -2.72 -10.44
C THR A 39 -6.88 -2.74 -11.21
N ILE A 40 -7.93 -2.23 -10.58
CA ILE A 40 -9.25 -2.10 -11.20
C ILE A 40 -9.44 -0.68 -11.75
N SER A 41 -10.43 -0.51 -12.64
CA SER A 41 -10.85 0.83 -13.06
C SER A 41 -11.48 1.55 -11.88
N LEU A 42 -10.90 2.67 -11.50
CA LEU A 42 -11.36 3.53 -10.42
C LEU A 42 -11.75 4.90 -10.95
N GLU A 43 -12.76 5.50 -10.32
CA GLU A 43 -13.09 6.91 -10.47
C GLU A 43 -11.85 7.78 -10.18
N PRO A 44 -11.69 8.94 -10.83
CA PRO A 44 -10.49 9.76 -10.71
C PRO A 44 -10.11 10.10 -9.27
N VAL A 45 -11.08 10.45 -8.43
CA VAL A 45 -10.85 10.80 -7.03
C VAL A 45 -10.37 9.59 -6.20
N VAL A 46 -11.00 8.42 -6.41
CA VAL A 46 -10.63 7.16 -5.74
C VAL A 46 -9.25 6.69 -6.19
N ARG A 47 -8.95 6.83 -7.47
CA ARG A 47 -7.65 6.50 -8.06
C ARG A 47 -6.52 7.31 -7.45
N MET A 48 -6.77 8.59 -7.15
CA MET A 48 -5.78 9.46 -6.53
C MET A 48 -5.44 8.98 -5.11
N ALA A 49 -6.46 8.76 -4.27
CA ALA A 49 -6.27 8.23 -2.91
C ALA A 49 -5.57 6.85 -2.94
N PHE A 50 -6.01 5.97 -3.84
CA PHE A 50 -5.38 4.66 -4.06
C PHE A 50 -3.90 4.77 -4.42
N GLY A 51 -3.55 5.68 -5.34
CA GLY A 51 -2.16 5.91 -5.76
C GLY A 51 -1.25 6.31 -4.60
N PHE A 52 -1.69 7.23 -3.75
CA PHE A 52 -0.92 7.66 -2.57
C PHE A 52 -0.67 6.50 -1.59
N ILE A 53 -1.70 5.69 -1.32
CA ILE A 53 -1.58 4.54 -0.41
C ILE A 53 -0.64 3.49 -0.98
N VAL A 54 -0.80 3.14 -2.26
CA VAL A 54 0.05 2.14 -2.94
C VAL A 54 1.50 2.58 -3.02
N ASP A 55 1.76 3.86 -3.32
CA ASP A 55 3.12 4.38 -3.36
C ASP A 55 3.79 4.31 -1.99
N ASP A 56 3.06 4.56 -0.91
CA ASP A 56 3.61 4.41 0.43
C ASP A 56 3.88 2.94 0.79
N MET A 57 2.97 2.03 0.43
CA MET A 57 3.18 0.59 0.57
C MET A 57 4.45 0.13 -0.16
N LYS A 58 4.68 0.59 -1.40
CA LYS A 58 5.90 0.30 -2.16
C LYS A 58 7.15 0.83 -1.48
N ARG A 59 7.13 2.08 -1.01
CA ARG A 59 8.27 2.68 -0.29
C ARG A 59 8.60 1.91 0.99
N ASN A 60 7.60 1.53 1.77
CA ASN A 60 7.80 0.78 3.00
C ASN A 60 8.37 -0.62 2.73
N LYS A 61 7.86 -1.29 1.70
CA LYS A 61 8.41 -2.58 1.24
C LYS A 61 9.88 -2.46 0.82
N ALA A 62 10.22 -1.46 0.00
CA ALA A 62 11.60 -1.23 -0.45
C ALA A 62 12.57 -0.97 0.72
N LYS A 63 12.17 -0.13 1.69
CA LYS A 63 12.96 0.13 2.91
C LYS A 63 13.16 -1.14 3.74
N TYR A 64 12.13 -1.97 3.85
CA TYR A 64 12.23 -3.25 4.58
C TYR A 64 13.19 -4.22 3.88
N GLU A 65 13.06 -4.38 2.56
CA GLU A 65 13.94 -5.25 1.77
C GLU A 65 15.41 -4.80 1.85
N GLU A 66 15.68 -3.50 1.72
CA GLU A 66 17.03 -2.95 1.87
C GLU A 66 17.63 -3.26 3.26
N LYS A 67 16.82 -3.12 4.32
CA LYS A 67 17.23 -3.45 5.68
C LYS A 67 17.55 -4.93 5.85
N VAL A 68 16.71 -5.82 5.29
CA VAL A 68 16.92 -7.28 5.33
C VAL A 68 18.19 -7.66 4.59
N GLU A 69 18.44 -7.11 3.41
CA GLU A 69 19.65 -7.40 2.63
C GLU A 69 20.93 -6.92 3.34
N ARG A 70 20.92 -5.72 3.95
CA ARG A 70 22.03 -5.24 4.78
C ARG A 70 22.31 -6.19 5.96
N TRP A 71 21.27 -6.69 6.62
CA TRP A 71 21.42 -7.64 7.74
C TRP A 71 21.95 -9.00 7.28
N ARG A 72 21.47 -9.53 6.15
CA ARG A 72 22.00 -10.75 5.54
C ARG A 72 23.48 -10.61 5.17
N ALA A 73 23.86 -9.48 4.59
CA ALA A 73 25.26 -9.21 4.22
C ALA A 73 26.18 -9.13 5.46
N ASN A 74 25.71 -8.51 6.55
CA ASN A 74 26.45 -8.44 7.80
C ASN A 74 26.56 -9.81 8.50
N GLY A 75 25.49 -10.61 8.48
CA GLY A 75 25.50 -11.97 9.04
C GLY A 75 26.41 -12.95 8.29
N ARG A 76 26.74 -12.68 7.03
CA ARG A 76 27.74 -13.46 6.25
C ARG A 76 29.19 -13.11 6.57
N LYS A 77 29.44 -12.00 7.29
CA LYS A 77 30.79 -11.52 7.64
C LYS A 77 31.22 -11.93 9.06
N GLY A 78 30.32 -12.56 9.83
CA GLY A 78 30.58 -13.08 11.17
C GLY A 78 30.64 -14.60 11.18
#